data_AF-A0A453JZS7-F1
#
_entry.id   AF-A0A453JZS7-F1
#
_cell.length_a   1.000
_cell.length_b   1.000
_cell.length_c   1.000
_cell.angle_alpha   90.00
_cell.angle_beta   90.00
_cell.angle_gamma   90.00
#
_symmetry.space_group_name_H-M   'P 1'
#
loop_
_entity.id
_entity.type
_entity.pdbx_description
1 polymer ?
#
loop_
_entity_poly.entity_id
_entity_poly.type
_entity_poly.pdbx_seq_one_letter_code
_entity_poly.pdbx_strand_id
1 'polypeptide(L)'
;QDLDEFKTILKPRLKLIVQNDEREWFIVFVSKAHPSNDQATKMAKKVYARLEADFNTKKRERCCKFDLHGPDDEFWDDFDSKMVDCIRNTLDKRVQFYEEENRRLSEQRFTPIWNFCNFFILKESLAFMFEVTNLHEDSLREYDELELCYSESVNLPGKPREFGGLDTGDDQAALLNPGFKALTQIVQDDVFREFEFRQYIFACQAKV
;
A
#
# COMPACT_ATOMS: atom_id res chain seq x y z
N GLN A 1 -17.24 -38.34 -0.02
CA GLN A 1 -15.80 -38.43 -0.34
C GLN A 1 -15.21 -37.04 -0.48
N ASP A 2 -15.52 -36.28 -1.53
CA ASP A 2 -14.94 -34.94 -1.77
C ASP A 2 -15.14 -33.95 -0.61
N LEU A 3 -16.33 -33.95 0.02
CA LEU A 3 -16.60 -33.08 1.17
C LEU A 3 -15.79 -33.48 2.42
N ASP A 4 -15.55 -34.78 2.61
CA ASP A 4 -14.78 -35.28 3.75
C ASP A 4 -13.29 -35.02 3.53
N GLU A 5 -12.81 -35.19 2.30
CA GLU A 5 -11.46 -34.81 1.88
C GLU A 5 -11.21 -33.31 2.06
N PHE A 6 -12.17 -32.46 1.65
CA PHE A 6 -12.09 -31.03 1.90
C PHE A 6 -11.93 -30.72 3.39
N LYS A 7 -12.77 -31.31 4.24
CA LYS A 7 -12.75 -31.06 5.69
C LYS A 7 -11.48 -31.57 6.36
N THR A 8 -10.99 -32.73 5.97
CA THR A 8 -9.90 -33.44 6.66
C THR A 8 -8.51 -33.08 6.14
N ILE A 9 -8.37 -32.75 4.86
CA ILE A 9 -7.08 -32.54 4.21
C ILE A 9 -6.94 -31.09 3.71
N LEU A 10 -7.84 -30.63 2.85
CA LEU A 10 -7.66 -29.33 2.17
C LEU A 10 -7.83 -28.15 3.11
N LYS A 11 -8.86 -28.16 3.96
CA LYS A 11 -9.16 -27.06 4.89
C LYS A 11 -7.99 -26.75 5.84
N PRO A 12 -7.38 -27.73 6.56
CA PRO A 12 -6.22 -27.46 7.40
C PRO A 12 -5.04 -26.87 6.63
N ARG A 13 -4.78 -27.35 5.42
CA ARG A 13 -3.69 -26.85 4.57
C ARG A 13 -3.94 -25.41 4.11
N LEU A 14 -5.16 -25.11 3.66
CA LEU A 14 -5.55 -23.76 3.27
C LEU A 14 -5.41 -22.79 4.45
N LYS A 15 -5.88 -23.19 5.65
CA LYS A 15 -5.71 -22.39 6.87
C LYS A 15 -4.24 -22.07 7.17
N LEU A 16 -3.34 -23.02 6.98
CA LEU A 16 -1.90 -22.81 7.16
C LEU A 16 -1.31 -21.84 6.13
N ILE A 17 -1.76 -21.91 4.87
CA ILE A 17 -1.29 -21.00 3.81
C ILE A 17 -1.75 -19.56 4.08
N VAL A 18 -3.01 -19.39 4.48
CA VAL A 18 -3.63 -18.06 4.66
C VAL A 18 -3.42 -17.46 6.05
N GLN A 19 -2.60 -18.10 6.91
CA GLN A 19 -2.34 -17.62 8.27
C GLN A 19 -1.47 -16.36 8.31
N ASN A 20 -0.71 -16.10 7.25
CA ASN A 20 0.11 -14.89 7.14
C ASN A 20 -0.80 -13.71 6.75
N ASP A 21 -1.03 -12.81 7.69
CA ASP A 21 -1.90 -11.63 7.55
C ASP A 21 -1.24 -10.46 6.82
N GLU A 22 0.08 -10.51 6.60
CA GLU A 22 0.83 -9.55 5.79
C GLU A 22 0.57 -9.73 4.29
N ARG A 23 0.16 -10.93 3.86
CA ARG A 23 -0.12 -11.23 2.46
C ARG A 23 -1.61 -11.22 2.19
N GLU A 24 -2.02 -10.46 1.19
CA GLU A 24 -3.41 -10.45 0.75
C GLU A 24 -3.72 -11.66 -0.13
N TRP A 25 -4.94 -12.19 -0.02
CA TRP A 25 -5.32 -13.43 -0.70
C TRP A 25 -6.83 -13.55 -0.95
N PHE A 26 -7.18 -14.37 -1.92
CA PHE A 26 -8.50 -14.96 -2.11
C PHE A 26 -8.33 -16.35 -2.73
N ILE A 27 -9.39 -17.15 -2.75
CA ILE A 27 -9.38 -18.56 -3.18
C ILE A 27 -10.27 -18.69 -4.41
N VAL A 28 -9.68 -19.21 -5.50
CA VAL A 28 -10.44 -19.64 -6.67
C VAL A 28 -10.75 -21.13 -6.54
N PHE A 29 -12.03 -21.47 -6.42
CA PHE A 29 -12.49 -22.85 -6.44
C PHE A 29 -12.74 -23.31 -7.88
N VAL A 30 -11.93 -24.25 -8.36
CA VAL A 30 -12.07 -24.81 -9.73
C VAL A 30 -12.89 -26.09 -9.70
N SER A 31 -14.08 -26.03 -10.27
CA SER A 31 -15.02 -27.14 -10.39
C SER A 31 -14.81 -27.86 -11.72
N LYS A 32 -14.49 -29.16 -11.65
CA LYS A 32 -14.37 -30.05 -12.83
C LYS A 32 -15.66 -30.81 -13.15
N ALA A 33 -16.75 -30.51 -12.45
CA ALA A 33 -18.01 -31.23 -12.62
C ALA A 33 -18.61 -30.90 -13.99
N HIS A 34 -18.83 -31.93 -14.82
CA HIS A 34 -19.51 -31.75 -16.09
C HIS A 34 -21.00 -31.44 -15.85
N PRO A 35 -21.64 -30.49 -16.57
CA PRO A 35 -23.04 -30.10 -16.35
C PRO A 35 -24.04 -31.26 -16.44
N SER A 36 -23.74 -32.29 -17.22
CA SER A 36 -24.58 -33.50 -17.32
C SER A 36 -24.50 -34.42 -16.09
N ASN A 37 -23.52 -34.24 -15.21
CA ASN A 37 -23.36 -35.02 -13.99
C ASN A 37 -23.93 -34.25 -12.80
N ASP A 38 -25.21 -34.50 -12.55
CA ASP A 38 -26.00 -33.84 -11.53
C ASP A 38 -25.47 -34.07 -10.11
N GLN A 39 -24.97 -35.29 -9.83
CA GLN A 39 -24.41 -35.65 -8.53
C GLN A 39 -23.07 -34.95 -8.27
N ALA A 40 -22.18 -34.90 -9.27
CA ALA A 40 -20.90 -34.19 -9.17
C ALA A 40 -21.12 -32.69 -8.99
N THR A 41 -22.03 -32.09 -9.75
CA THR A 41 -22.37 -30.67 -9.63
C THR A 41 -22.93 -30.33 -8.24
N LYS A 42 -23.82 -31.17 -7.69
CA LYS A 42 -24.33 -31.02 -6.32
C LYS A 42 -23.23 -31.13 -5.26
N MET A 43 -22.28 -32.04 -5.44
CA MET A 43 -21.13 -32.15 -4.52
C MET A 43 -20.22 -30.93 -4.59
N ALA A 44 -19.84 -30.47 -5.79
CA ALA A 44 -19.01 -29.28 -5.99
C ALA A 44 -19.65 -28.04 -5.35
N LYS A 45 -20.97 -27.83 -5.54
CA LYS A 45 -21.72 -26.75 -4.89
C LYS A 45 -21.67 -26.83 -3.36
N LYS A 46 -21.80 -28.03 -2.77
CA LYS A 46 -21.70 -28.23 -1.31
C LYS A 46 -20.31 -27.93 -0.77
N VAL A 47 -19.26 -28.33 -1.48
CA VAL A 47 -17.87 -28.04 -1.09
C VAL A 47 -17.60 -26.53 -1.18
N TYR A 48 -18.04 -25.89 -2.27
CA TYR A 48 -17.89 -24.45 -2.44
C TYR A 48 -18.61 -23.64 -1.35
N ALA A 49 -19.88 -23.95 -1.05
CA ALA A 49 -20.62 -23.30 0.03
C ALA A 49 -19.93 -23.47 1.40
N ARG A 50 -19.25 -24.60 1.61
CA ARG A 50 -18.47 -24.81 2.83
C ARG A 50 -17.18 -23.99 2.85
N LEU A 51 -16.52 -23.85 1.71
CA LEU A 51 -15.34 -22.99 1.53
C LEU A 51 -15.70 -21.53 1.86
N GLU A 52 -16.79 -21.01 1.27
CA GLU A 52 -17.28 -19.66 1.57
C GLU A 52 -17.55 -19.48 3.07
N ALA A 53 -18.27 -20.41 3.70
CA ALA A 53 -18.56 -20.34 5.13
C ALA A 53 -17.32 -20.39 6.03
N ASP A 54 -16.22 -21.00 5.57
CA ASP A 54 -14.99 -21.15 6.34
C ASP A 54 -13.98 -20.00 6.10
N PHE A 55 -14.02 -19.31 4.96
CA PHE A 55 -13.01 -18.33 4.55
C PHE A 55 -13.55 -16.92 4.25
N ASN A 56 -14.84 -16.76 3.95
CA ASN A 56 -15.46 -15.43 3.88
C ASN A 56 -15.67 -14.88 5.29
N THR A 57 -15.67 -13.56 5.40
CA THR A 57 -16.02 -12.82 6.62
C THR A 57 -17.12 -11.82 6.30
N LYS A 58 -17.77 -11.26 7.33
CA LYS A 58 -18.80 -10.22 7.14
C LYS A 58 -18.32 -9.00 6.33
N LYS A 59 -17.01 -8.75 6.32
CA LYS A 59 -16.40 -7.60 5.63
C LYS A 59 -15.66 -7.98 4.34
N ARG A 60 -15.39 -9.28 4.11
CA ARG A 60 -14.53 -9.73 3.00
C ARG A 60 -15.03 -11.03 2.42
N GLU A 61 -15.37 -10.98 1.14
CA GLU A 61 -15.61 -12.16 0.33
C GLU A 61 -14.28 -12.61 -0.29
N ARG A 62 -13.89 -13.84 0.00
CA ARG A 62 -12.56 -14.40 -0.25
C ARG A 62 -12.59 -15.59 -1.19
N CYS A 63 -13.74 -15.93 -1.74
CA CYS A 63 -13.92 -17.12 -2.54
C CYS A 63 -14.68 -16.75 -3.81
N CYS A 64 -14.21 -17.26 -4.95
CA CYS A 64 -14.93 -17.25 -6.21
C CYS A 64 -14.87 -18.65 -6.84
N LYS A 65 -15.79 -18.95 -7.76
CA LYS A 65 -15.94 -20.28 -8.37
C LYS A 65 -15.76 -20.23 -9.87
N PHE A 66 -14.90 -21.09 -10.39
CA PHE A 66 -14.70 -21.31 -11.82
C PHE A 66 -15.18 -22.71 -12.22
N ASP A 67 -16.17 -22.80 -13.11
CA ASP A 67 -16.67 -24.07 -13.65
C ASP A 67 -16.01 -24.37 -15.00
N LEU A 68 -15.14 -25.38 -15.08
CA LEU A 68 -14.36 -25.71 -16.30
C LEU A 68 -15.21 -26.11 -17.52
N HIS A 69 -16.42 -26.62 -17.27
CA HIS A 69 -17.33 -27.10 -18.29
C HIS A 69 -18.64 -26.30 -18.33
N GLY A 70 -18.72 -25.21 -17.56
CA GLY A 70 -19.85 -24.31 -17.53
C GLY A 70 -19.55 -23.01 -18.30
N PRO A 71 -20.54 -22.13 -18.44
CA PRO A 71 -20.29 -20.76 -18.90
C PRO A 71 -19.43 -20.02 -17.85
N ASP A 72 -18.55 -19.13 -18.32
CA ASP A 72 -17.64 -18.32 -17.50
C ASP A 72 -18.04 -16.83 -17.41
N ASP A 73 -19.21 -16.47 -17.96
CA ASP A 73 -19.67 -15.08 -18.15
C ASP A 73 -19.59 -14.21 -16.88
N GLU A 74 -19.85 -14.79 -15.70
CA GLU A 74 -19.81 -14.05 -14.41
C GLU A 74 -18.52 -14.29 -13.60
N PHE A 75 -17.69 -15.25 -13.99
CA PHE A 75 -16.49 -15.62 -13.22
C PHE A 75 -15.43 -14.51 -13.27
N TRP A 76 -15.18 -13.97 -14.45
CA TRP A 76 -14.13 -12.96 -14.63
C TRP A 76 -14.46 -11.66 -13.90
N ASP A 77 -15.74 -11.25 -13.91
CA ASP A 77 -16.20 -10.08 -13.17
C ASP A 77 -16.03 -10.26 -11.65
N ASP A 78 -16.39 -11.42 -11.09
CA ASP A 78 -16.19 -11.71 -9.66
C ASP A 78 -14.70 -11.84 -9.32
N PHE A 79 -13.92 -12.50 -10.17
CA PHE A 79 -12.47 -12.62 -10.02
C PHE A 79 -11.78 -11.26 -10.00
N ASP A 80 -12.07 -10.40 -10.97
CA ASP A 80 -11.53 -9.05 -11.06
C ASP A 80 -11.96 -8.21 -9.86
N SER A 81 -13.23 -8.30 -9.44
CA SER A 81 -13.71 -7.64 -8.22
C SER A 81 -12.92 -8.08 -6.99
N LYS A 82 -12.69 -9.39 -6.79
CA LYS A 82 -11.93 -9.90 -5.65
C LYS A 82 -10.46 -9.47 -5.71
N MET A 83 -9.87 -9.42 -6.90
CA MET A 83 -8.50 -8.97 -7.10
C MET A 83 -8.36 -7.48 -6.76
N VAL A 84 -9.24 -6.63 -7.29
CA VAL A 84 -9.27 -5.19 -7.00
C VAL A 84 -9.47 -4.96 -5.51
N ASP A 85 -10.40 -5.68 -4.87
CA ASP A 85 -10.61 -5.56 -3.42
C ASP A 85 -9.38 -5.98 -2.61
N CYS A 86 -8.62 -6.99 -3.05
CA CYS A 86 -7.36 -7.35 -2.41
C CYS A 86 -6.32 -6.22 -2.54
N ILE A 87 -6.17 -5.66 -3.74
CA ILE A 87 -5.24 -4.55 -3.98
C ILE A 87 -5.62 -3.34 -3.11
N ARG A 88 -6.90 -2.96 -3.11
CA ARG A 88 -7.43 -1.86 -2.28
C ARG A 88 -7.18 -2.09 -0.79
N ASN A 89 -7.52 -3.27 -0.29
CA ASN A 89 -7.29 -3.62 1.12
C ASN A 89 -5.81 -3.58 1.52
N THR A 90 -4.90 -3.94 0.62
CA THR A 90 -3.45 -3.85 0.86
C THR A 90 -2.99 -2.41 0.93
N LEU A 91 -3.49 -1.58 0.02
CA LEU A 91 -3.24 -0.14 0.01
C LEU A 91 -3.76 0.51 1.29
N ASP A 92 -5.02 0.30 1.64
CA ASP A 92 -5.67 0.90 2.82
C ASP A 92 -4.89 0.59 4.10
N LYS A 93 -4.45 -0.68 4.27
CA LYS A 93 -3.62 -1.08 5.43
C LYS A 93 -2.29 -0.32 5.47
N ARG A 94 -1.64 -0.14 4.32
CA ARG A 94 -0.37 0.60 4.25
C ARG A 94 -0.58 2.07 4.52
N VAL A 95 -1.58 2.70 3.91
CA VAL A 95 -1.95 4.10 4.16
C VAL A 95 -2.20 4.31 5.65
N GLN A 96 -3.05 3.48 6.26
CA GLN A 96 -3.34 3.54 7.69
C GLN A 96 -2.07 3.43 8.55
N PHE A 97 -1.16 2.50 8.21
CA PHE A 97 0.10 2.34 8.93
C PHE A 97 0.95 3.62 8.88
N TYR A 98 1.13 4.23 7.70
CA TYR A 98 1.91 5.46 7.57
C TYR A 98 1.22 6.66 8.23
N GLU A 99 -0.11 6.78 8.13
CA GLU A 99 -0.88 7.82 8.84
C GLU A 99 -0.72 7.72 10.35
N GLU A 100 -0.79 6.51 10.91
CA GLU A 100 -0.60 6.26 12.35
C GLU A 100 0.82 6.61 12.80
N GLU A 101 1.84 6.21 12.04
CA GLU A 101 3.23 6.54 12.35
C GLU A 101 3.54 8.03 12.17
N ASN A 102 2.97 8.68 11.14
CA ASN A 102 3.07 10.14 10.95
C ASN A 102 2.42 10.89 12.10
N ARG A 103 1.25 10.45 12.58
CA ARG A 103 0.60 11.02 13.77
C ARG A 103 1.50 10.85 15.00
N ARG A 104 2.04 9.66 15.22
CA ARG A 104 2.93 9.37 16.36
C ARG A 104 4.18 10.26 16.36
N LEU A 105 4.82 10.44 15.20
CA LEU A 105 5.97 11.34 15.07
C LEU A 105 5.58 12.81 15.22
N SER A 106 4.41 13.22 14.71
CA SER A 106 3.91 14.59 14.87
C SER A 106 3.66 14.95 16.33
N GLU A 107 3.12 14.03 17.13
CA GLU A 107 2.92 14.22 18.57
C GLU A 107 4.25 14.38 19.33
N GLN A 108 5.31 13.75 18.83
CA GLN A 108 6.65 13.82 19.42
C GLN A 108 7.47 15.03 18.94
N ARG A 109 6.91 15.87 18.07
CA ARG A 109 7.64 16.93 17.35
C ARG A 109 8.37 17.94 18.23
N PHE A 110 7.86 18.20 19.43
CA PHE A 110 8.47 19.12 20.40
C PHE A 110 9.43 18.43 21.37
N THR A 111 9.72 17.14 21.17
CA THR A 111 10.66 16.39 21.99
C THR A 111 12.08 16.49 21.42
N PRO A 112 13.13 16.46 22.27
CA PRO A 112 14.53 16.52 21.80
C PRO A 112 14.97 15.35 20.92
N ILE A 113 14.23 14.23 20.96
CA ILE A 113 14.55 12.99 20.25
C ILE A 113 13.96 13.01 18.82
N TRP A 114 13.06 13.95 18.53
CA TRP A 114 12.42 14.03 17.22
C TRP A 114 13.41 14.43 16.13
N ASN A 115 13.37 13.69 15.03
CA ASN A 115 14.21 13.87 13.86
C ASN A 115 13.30 14.12 12.64
N PHE A 116 13.47 15.27 11.98
CA PHE A 116 12.69 15.63 10.81
C PHE A 116 12.93 14.68 9.62
N CYS A 117 14.14 14.13 9.43
CA CYS A 117 14.42 13.17 8.37
C CYS A 117 13.57 11.90 8.51
N ASN A 118 13.38 11.39 9.72
CA ASN A 118 12.50 10.24 9.96
C ASN A 118 11.04 10.57 9.63
N PHE A 119 10.58 11.76 10.03
CA PHE A 119 9.24 12.24 9.70
C PHE A 119 9.05 12.42 8.19
N PHE A 120 10.04 13.01 7.53
CA PHE A 120 10.06 13.19 6.08
C PHE A 120 9.94 11.86 5.34
N ILE A 121 10.74 10.85 5.68
CA ILE A 121 10.73 9.56 4.97
C ILE A 121 9.34 8.92 5.00
N LEU A 122 8.68 8.94 6.17
CA LEU A 122 7.34 8.34 6.31
C LEU A 122 6.26 9.16 5.59
N LYS A 123 6.33 10.49 5.66
CA LYS A 123 5.36 11.37 5.02
C LYS A 123 5.52 11.39 3.49
N GLU A 124 6.74 11.37 3.00
CA GLU A 124 7.07 11.21 1.58
C GLU A 124 6.60 9.85 1.06
N SER A 125 6.82 8.76 1.80
CA SER A 125 6.33 7.42 1.43
C SER A 125 4.80 7.39 1.32
N LEU A 126 4.09 8.09 2.21
CA LEU A 126 2.63 8.22 2.14
C LEU A 126 2.19 9.03 0.91
N ALA A 127 2.80 10.19 0.68
CA ALA A 127 2.53 11.04 -0.48
C ALA A 127 2.77 10.29 -1.80
N PHE A 128 3.85 9.51 -1.89
CA PHE A 128 4.18 8.68 -3.03
C PHE A 128 3.15 7.56 -3.26
N MET A 129 2.64 6.92 -2.19
CA MET A 129 1.57 5.93 -2.32
C MET A 129 0.28 6.55 -2.90
N PHE A 130 -0.05 7.78 -2.51
CA PHE A 130 -1.16 8.52 -3.10
C PHE A 130 -0.88 8.87 -4.57
N GLU A 131 0.35 9.30 -4.91
CA GLU A 131 0.75 9.57 -6.30
C GLU A 131 0.57 8.34 -7.20
N VAL A 132 1.13 7.19 -6.82
CA VAL A 132 1.07 5.96 -7.65
C VAL A 132 -0.33 5.35 -7.73
N THR A 133 -1.26 5.77 -6.87
CA THR A 133 -2.66 5.36 -6.90
C THR A 133 -3.57 6.41 -7.54
N ASN A 134 -2.99 7.48 -8.08
CA ASN A 134 -3.67 8.63 -8.71
C ASN A 134 -4.57 9.42 -7.75
N LEU A 135 -4.29 9.37 -6.44
CA LEU A 135 -4.90 10.22 -5.42
C LEU A 135 -4.10 11.51 -5.29
N HIS A 136 -4.09 12.28 -6.37
CA HIS A 136 -3.27 13.47 -6.57
C HIS A 136 -3.50 14.54 -5.49
N GLU A 137 -4.76 14.84 -5.15
CA GLU A 137 -5.08 15.83 -4.12
C GLU A 137 -4.59 15.43 -2.72
N ASP A 138 -4.64 14.14 -2.38
CA ASP A 138 -4.13 13.64 -1.10
C ASP A 138 -2.60 13.66 -1.07
N SER A 139 -1.95 13.31 -2.18
CA SER A 139 -0.49 13.43 -2.33
C SER A 139 0.01 14.87 -2.12
N LEU A 140 -0.63 15.84 -2.79
CA LEU A 140 -0.29 17.26 -2.65
C LEU A 140 -0.45 17.75 -1.22
N ARG A 141 -1.53 17.36 -0.54
CA ARG A 141 -1.75 17.72 0.87
C ARG A 141 -0.61 17.25 1.77
N GLU A 142 -0.11 16.02 1.57
CA GLU A 142 1.01 15.51 2.33
C GLU A 142 2.30 16.31 2.07
N TYR A 143 2.59 16.69 0.81
CA TYR A 143 3.76 17.51 0.48
C TYR A 143 3.66 18.94 1.03
N ASP A 144 2.49 19.57 0.98
CA ASP A 144 2.25 20.91 1.55
C ASP A 144 2.46 20.90 3.08
N GLU A 145 1.90 19.91 3.77
CA GLU A 145 2.11 19.75 5.21
C GLU A 145 3.59 19.50 5.55
N LEU A 146 4.31 18.78 4.69
CA LEU A 146 5.73 18.51 4.86
C LEU A 146 6.58 19.77 4.71
N GLU A 147 6.26 20.63 3.74
CA GLU A 147 6.90 21.95 3.55
C GLU A 147 6.68 22.88 4.76
N LEU A 148 5.45 22.92 5.26
CA LEU A 148 5.09 23.67 6.46
C LEU A 148 5.86 23.14 7.68
N CYS A 149 5.90 21.82 7.85
CA CYS A 149 6.62 21.18 8.95
C CYS A 149 8.13 21.47 8.90
N TYR A 150 8.72 21.42 7.71
CA TYR A 150 10.12 21.78 7.51
C TYR A 150 10.37 23.22 7.92
N SER A 151 9.59 24.16 7.40
CA SER A 151 9.71 25.60 7.65
C SER A 151 9.68 25.94 9.14
N GLU A 152 8.77 25.33 9.89
CA GLU A 152 8.69 25.47 11.35
C GLU A 152 9.89 24.86 12.08
N SER A 153 10.43 23.73 11.59
CA SER A 153 11.58 23.05 12.20
C SER A 153 12.91 23.79 11.96
N VAL A 154 13.09 24.42 10.80
CA VAL A 154 14.32 25.17 10.46
C VAL A 154 14.35 26.57 11.03
N ASN A 155 13.20 27.12 11.44
CA ASN A 155 13.11 28.42 12.11
C ASN A 155 13.46 28.37 13.61
N LEU A 156 13.81 27.19 14.15
CA LEU A 156 14.31 27.07 15.52
C LEU A 156 15.72 27.70 15.65
N PRO A 157 15.93 28.63 16.60
CA PRO A 157 17.21 29.33 16.73
C PRO A 157 18.34 28.37 17.15
N GLY A 158 19.49 28.46 16.48
CA GLY A 158 20.75 27.84 16.93
C GLY A 158 21.31 26.70 16.08
N LYS A 159 20.63 26.26 15.01
CA LYS A 159 21.23 25.32 14.04
C LYS A 159 21.82 26.07 12.83
N PRO A 160 23.11 25.86 12.47
CA PRO A 160 23.65 26.39 11.22
C PRO A 160 22.87 25.81 10.04
N ARG A 161 22.52 26.67 9.09
CA ARG A 161 21.77 26.31 7.89
C ARG A 161 22.76 26.00 6.77
N GLU A 162 22.74 24.77 6.28
CA GLU A 162 23.40 24.42 5.02
C GLU A 162 22.40 24.64 3.89
N PHE A 163 22.56 25.77 3.19
CA PHE A 163 21.60 26.17 2.17
C PHE A 163 21.70 25.29 0.92
N GLY A 164 22.90 24.99 0.44
CA GLY A 164 23.11 24.14 -0.73
C GLY A 164 24.52 23.57 -0.72
N GLY A 165 24.82 22.64 -1.63
CA GLY A 165 26.17 22.08 -1.73
C GLY A 165 27.11 22.80 -2.69
N LEU A 166 28.30 22.21 -2.81
CA LEU A 166 29.38 22.64 -3.71
C LEU A 166 29.67 21.59 -4.78
N ASP A 167 28.82 20.57 -4.90
CA ASP A 167 29.01 19.50 -5.87
C ASP A 167 28.65 20.01 -7.28
N THR A 168 29.14 19.32 -8.30
CA THR A 168 28.80 19.65 -9.69
C THR A 168 27.31 19.47 -9.93
N GLY A 169 26.62 20.53 -10.37
CA GLY A 169 25.16 20.53 -10.59
C GLY A 169 24.36 21.19 -9.46
N ASP A 170 24.99 21.58 -8.35
CA ASP A 170 24.34 22.27 -7.22
C ASP A 170 24.01 23.73 -7.54
N ASP A 171 24.64 24.27 -8.59
CA ASP A 171 24.39 25.58 -9.17
C ASP A 171 23.20 25.59 -10.15
N GLN A 172 22.61 24.43 -10.44
CA GLN A 172 21.48 24.28 -11.36
C GLN A 172 20.18 24.00 -10.62
N ALA A 173 19.12 24.69 -11.04
CA ALA A 173 17.78 24.40 -10.55
C ALA A 173 17.15 23.24 -11.35
N ALA A 174 16.80 22.15 -10.69
CA ALA A 174 16.14 20.97 -11.25
C ALA A 174 14.65 20.91 -10.86
N LEU A 175 13.95 22.04 -11.03
CA LEU A 175 12.61 22.30 -10.50
C LEU A 175 11.53 21.29 -10.91
N LEU A 176 11.70 20.56 -12.00
CA LEU A 176 10.72 19.59 -12.51
C LEU A 176 11.24 18.15 -12.48
N ASN A 177 12.40 17.92 -11.85
CA ASN A 177 13.01 16.59 -11.78
C ASN A 177 13.33 16.23 -10.32
N PRO A 178 12.39 15.59 -9.59
CA PRO A 178 12.64 15.17 -8.21
C PRO A 178 13.70 14.07 -8.11
N GLY A 179 14.05 13.41 -9.22
CA GLY A 179 15.13 12.42 -9.30
C GLY A 179 16.49 13.02 -9.67
N PHE A 180 16.64 14.35 -9.73
CA PHE A 180 17.91 14.99 -10.05
C PHE A 180 19.01 14.63 -9.04
N LYS A 181 18.64 14.51 -7.76
CA LYS A 181 19.48 13.97 -6.71
C LYS A 181 18.70 12.90 -5.95
N ALA A 182 19.38 11.83 -5.56
CA ALA A 182 18.78 10.84 -4.68
C ALA A 182 18.50 11.47 -3.31
N LEU A 183 17.43 11.06 -2.62
CA LEU A 183 17.11 11.55 -1.26
C LEU A 183 18.29 11.39 -0.28
N THR A 184 19.08 10.32 -0.43
CA THR A 184 20.30 10.07 0.36
C THR A 184 21.42 11.08 0.10
N GLN A 185 21.36 11.84 -1.00
CA GLN A 185 22.28 12.93 -1.30
C GLN A 185 21.71 14.27 -0.82
N ILE A 186 20.40 14.38 -0.64
CA ILE A 186 19.72 15.58 -0.11
C ILE A 186 19.84 15.62 1.42
N VAL A 187 19.76 14.44 2.05
CA VAL A 187 19.96 14.24 3.50
C VAL A 187 21.41 13.87 3.78
N GLN A 188 22.11 14.68 4.58
CA GLN A 188 23.44 14.38 5.11
C GLN A 188 23.41 14.55 6.63
N ASP A 189 23.88 13.53 7.38
CA ASP A 189 23.93 13.55 8.85
C ASP A 189 22.63 14.00 9.54
N ASP A 190 21.49 13.49 9.06
CA ASP A 190 20.13 13.85 9.53
C ASP A 190 19.74 15.33 9.32
N VAL A 191 20.43 16.03 8.42
CA VAL A 191 20.15 17.41 8.02
C VAL A 191 19.90 17.47 6.51
N PHE A 192 18.88 18.24 6.12
CA PHE A 192 18.62 18.53 4.71
C PHE A 192 19.42 19.74 4.25
N ARG A 193 20.02 19.65 3.06
CA ARG A 193 20.40 20.84 2.31
C ARG A 193 19.13 21.56 1.83
N GLU A 194 18.95 22.80 2.27
CA GLU A 194 17.67 23.51 2.15
C GLU A 194 17.22 23.73 0.69
N PHE A 195 18.16 24.06 -0.20
CA PHE A 195 17.91 24.34 -1.61
C PHE A 195 17.47 23.07 -2.34
N GLU A 196 18.16 21.95 -2.14
CA GLU A 196 17.80 20.66 -2.71
C GLU A 196 16.46 20.15 -2.19
N PHE A 197 16.20 20.32 -0.89
CA PHE A 197 14.91 19.95 -0.30
C PHE A 197 13.75 20.75 -0.91
N ARG A 198 13.88 22.08 -0.99
CA ARG A 198 12.87 22.95 -1.60
C ARG A 198 12.61 22.60 -3.05
N GLN A 199 13.66 22.29 -3.81
CA GLN A 199 13.52 21.85 -5.21
C GLN A 199 12.81 20.50 -5.32
N TYR A 200 13.13 19.54 -4.45
CA TYR A 200 12.47 18.25 -4.39
C TYR A 200 10.98 18.39 -4.13
N ILE A 201 10.61 19.13 -3.07
CA ILE A 201 9.20 19.36 -2.70
C ILE A 201 8.45 20.06 -3.83
N PHE A 202 9.02 21.14 -4.39
CA PHE A 202 8.42 21.84 -5.52
C PHE A 202 8.21 20.92 -6.73
N ALA A 203 9.20 20.10 -7.06
CA ALA A 203 9.11 19.16 -8.18
C ALA A 203 8.04 18.09 -7.95
N CYS A 204 7.83 17.65 -6.71
CA CYS A 204 6.76 16.73 -6.35
C CYS A 204 5.38 17.41 -6.43
N GLN A 205 5.22 18.61 -5.85
CA GLN A 205 3.99 19.38 -5.91
C GLN A 205 3.58 19.72 -7.36
N ALA A 206 4.55 20.08 -8.22
CA ALA A 206 4.29 20.48 -9.60
C ALA A 206 3.92 19.32 -10.55
N LYS A 207 4.11 18.07 -10.12
CA LYS A 207 3.69 16.88 -10.88
C LYS A 207 2.21 16.55 -10.71
N VAL A 208 1.63 16.95 -9.57
CA VAL A 208 0.23 16.72 -9.21
C VAL A 208 -0.66 17.66 -10.02
#